data_AF-A0A3D5KTR2-F1
#
_entry.id   AF-A0A3D5KTR2-F1
#
_cell.length_a   1.000
_cell.length_b   1.000
_cell.length_c   1.000
_cell.angle_alpha   90.00
_cell.angle_beta   90.00
_cell.angle_gamma   90.00
#
_symmetry.space_group_name_H-M   'P 1'
#
loop_
_entity.id
_entity.type
_entity.pdbx_description
1 polymer ?
#
loop_
_entity_poly.entity_id
_entity_poly.type
_entity_poly.pdbx_seq_one_letter_code
_entity_poly.pdbx_strand_id
1 'polypeptide(L)'
;MARIKYYYDTETCKYERVKTSTLDVVLNVLGIIALTLSMAVGLLFIGGNYFESPRELMLKNEVKELEFYYQSLESDIHKLEQQLASLEYRDDKIYRAVLGAEPIDKNIREGGAGGSDRFEEIRNKKIDHDELIIKVEELVSKLKRKVYIESKSQDDVVALAENKEKLFAAIPAIQPVANKELIALASGYGMRIHPVYKVLKLHTGVDFAATIGTPIYATADGTIDKLEVSFSGYGKVIEIDHGFGYRTRYAHMHGFAVSQGQHVKRGDLIGYVGDTGLSTAPHLHYEVFVNGLVVNPVHYFFNDLNPAEYEKIIELASIENQSLGM
;
A
#
# COMPACT_ATOMS: atom_id res chain seq x y z
N MET A 1 -45.19 -87.71 -15.73
CA MET A 1 -46.17 -88.63 -15.08
C MET A 1 -46.30 -88.22 -13.62
N ALA A 2 -47.51 -87.94 -13.12
CA ALA A 2 -47.71 -87.53 -11.74
C ALA A 2 -47.44 -88.71 -10.78
N ARG A 3 -46.53 -88.53 -9.80
CA ARG A 3 -46.28 -89.53 -8.75
C ARG A 3 -47.47 -89.54 -7.79
N ILE A 4 -48.31 -90.57 -7.89
CA ILE A 4 -49.47 -90.76 -7.00
C ILE A 4 -48.95 -91.33 -5.67
N LYS A 5 -49.21 -90.64 -4.55
CA LYS A 5 -48.83 -91.11 -3.21
C LYS A 5 -49.94 -91.99 -2.64
N TYR A 6 -49.54 -93.15 -2.14
CA TYR A 6 -50.38 -94.09 -1.42
C TYR A 6 -49.88 -94.18 0.03
N TYR A 7 -50.79 -94.23 1.00
CA TYR A 7 -50.44 -94.55 2.39
C TYR A 7 -50.96 -95.95 2.71
N TYR A 8 -50.24 -96.69 3.55
CA TYR A 8 -50.68 -98.01 4.00
C TYR A 8 -51.56 -97.81 5.23
N ASP A 9 -52.84 -98.12 5.09
CA ASP A 9 -53.77 -98.11 6.22
C ASP A 9 -53.61 -99.42 7.01
N THR A 10 -53.19 -99.28 8.26
CA THR A 10 -52.91 -100.41 9.16
C THR A 10 -54.16 -101.14 9.63
N GLU A 11 -55.36 -100.54 9.49
CA GLU A 11 -56.62 -101.17 9.88
C GLU A 11 -57.24 -101.98 8.72
N THR A 12 -57.10 -101.50 7.48
CA THR A 12 -57.66 -102.17 6.29
C THR A 12 -56.63 -102.98 5.51
N CYS A 13 -55.35 -102.95 5.92
CA CYS A 13 -54.21 -103.64 5.30
C CYS A 13 -54.06 -103.36 3.79
N LYS A 14 -54.47 -102.18 3.32
CA LYS A 14 -54.47 -101.80 1.90
C LYS A 14 -53.78 -100.46 1.68
N TYR A 15 -53.20 -100.33 0.49
CA TYR A 15 -52.64 -99.06 0.03
C TYR A 15 -53.76 -98.18 -0.54
N GLU A 16 -54.13 -97.13 0.19
CA GLU A 16 -55.14 -96.18 -0.25
C GLU A 16 -54.50 -94.92 -0.86
N ARG A 17 -55.17 -94.37 -1.89
CA ARG A 17 -54.71 -93.13 -2.54
C ARG A 17 -54.99 -91.95 -1.61
N VAL A 18 -53.95 -91.16 -1.33
CA VAL A 18 -54.08 -89.91 -0.58
C VAL A 18 -55.00 -88.96 -1.37
N LYS A 19 -56.19 -88.68 -0.84
CA LYS A 19 -57.13 -87.67 -1.36
C LYS A 19 -56.84 -86.35 -0.64
N THR A 20 -56.17 -85.41 -1.30
CA THR A 20 -55.94 -84.08 -0.73
C THR A 20 -57.24 -83.26 -0.79
N SER A 21 -57.68 -82.70 0.33
CA SER A 21 -58.82 -81.77 0.33
C SER A 21 -58.44 -80.45 -0.36
N THR A 22 -59.40 -79.75 -0.96
CA THR A 22 -59.14 -78.42 -1.56
C THR A 22 -58.60 -77.43 -0.52
N LEU A 23 -59.00 -77.60 0.75
CA LEU A 23 -58.54 -76.80 1.87
C LEU A 23 -57.04 -77.07 2.20
N ASP A 24 -56.60 -78.33 2.12
CA ASP A 24 -55.19 -78.69 2.35
C ASP A 24 -54.26 -78.14 1.27
N VAL A 25 -54.75 -78.08 0.02
CA VAL A 25 -54.01 -77.46 -1.08
C VAL A 25 -53.88 -75.95 -0.85
N VAL A 26 -54.97 -75.28 -0.44
CA VAL A 26 -54.96 -73.84 -0.14
C VAL A 26 -54.05 -73.51 1.05
N LEU A 27 -54.10 -74.28 2.14
CA LEU A 27 -53.25 -74.09 3.32
C LEU A 27 -51.76 -74.29 2.99
N ASN A 28 -51.41 -75.31 2.20
CA ASN A 28 -50.03 -75.52 1.77
C ASN A 28 -49.53 -74.39 0.86
N VAL A 29 -50.37 -73.89 -0.06
CA VAL A 29 -50.03 -72.74 -0.91
C VAL A 29 -49.83 -71.49 -0.07
N LEU A 30 -50.71 -71.21 0.89
CA LEU A 30 -50.56 -70.09 1.83
C LEU A 30 -49.30 -70.21 2.69
N GLY A 31 -48.97 -71.41 3.16
CA GLY A 31 -47.74 -71.68 3.92
C GLY A 31 -46.47 -71.42 3.10
N ILE A 32 -46.46 -71.83 1.82
CA ILE A 32 -45.34 -71.53 0.91
C ILE A 32 -45.23 -70.03 0.66
N ILE A 33 -46.36 -69.33 0.42
CA ILE A 33 -46.36 -67.87 0.23
C ILE A 33 -45.82 -67.17 1.48
N ALA A 34 -46.28 -67.54 2.67
CA ALA A 34 -45.81 -66.96 3.94
C ALA A 34 -44.30 -67.20 4.17
N LEU A 35 -43.80 -68.40 3.83
CA LEU A 35 -42.37 -68.73 3.92
C LEU A 35 -41.54 -67.90 2.93
N THR A 36 -42.00 -67.74 1.69
CA THR A 36 -41.29 -66.92 0.69
C THR A 36 -41.31 -65.43 1.06
N LEU A 37 -42.42 -64.93 1.61
CA LEU A 37 -42.53 -63.55 2.06
C LEU A 37 -41.60 -63.27 3.25
N SER A 38 -41.59 -64.17 4.24
CA SER A 38 -40.68 -64.05 5.40
C SER A 38 -39.21 -64.14 5.00
N MET A 39 -38.85 -65.04 4.08
CA MET A 39 -37.50 -65.10 3.53
C MET A 39 -37.14 -63.83 2.75
N ALA A 40 -38.05 -63.28 1.94
CA ALA A 40 -37.81 -62.05 1.20
C ALA A 40 -37.61 -60.85 2.15
N VAL A 41 -38.42 -60.73 3.20
CA VAL A 41 -38.25 -59.71 4.24
C VAL A 41 -36.92 -59.89 4.96
N GLY A 42 -36.55 -61.12 5.30
CA GLY A 42 -35.25 -61.43 5.92
C GLY A 42 -34.07 -61.04 5.03
N LEU A 43 -34.14 -61.32 3.73
CA LEU A 43 -33.11 -60.94 2.75
C LEU A 43 -33.04 -59.43 2.53
N LEU A 44 -34.17 -58.73 2.49
CA LEU A 44 -34.18 -57.27 2.41
C LEU A 44 -33.65 -56.62 3.68
N PHE A 45 -33.94 -57.20 4.85
CA PHE A 45 -33.42 -56.72 6.13
C PHE A 45 -31.91 -56.93 6.22
N ILE A 46 -31.39 -58.10 5.84
CA ILE A 46 -29.95 -58.36 5.80
C ILE A 46 -29.29 -57.48 4.74
N GLY A 47 -29.88 -57.37 3.55
CA GLY A 47 -29.41 -56.52 2.46
C GLY A 47 -29.29 -55.06 2.88
N GLY A 48 -30.34 -54.47 3.43
CA GLY A 48 -30.35 -53.06 3.83
C GLY A 48 -29.47 -52.71 5.03
N ASN A 49 -29.16 -53.67 5.92
CA ASN A 49 -28.30 -53.41 7.08
C ASN A 49 -26.81 -53.72 6.83
N TYR A 50 -26.51 -54.67 5.94
CA TYR A 50 -25.13 -55.13 5.70
C TYR A 50 -24.55 -54.71 4.36
N PHE A 51 -25.39 -54.37 3.37
CA PHE A 51 -24.94 -54.00 2.03
C PHE A 51 -25.44 -52.60 1.66
N GLU A 52 -24.51 -51.64 1.66
CA GLU A 52 -24.79 -50.30 1.18
C GLU A 52 -25.16 -50.33 -0.31
N SER A 53 -26.19 -49.56 -0.67
CA SER A 53 -26.57 -49.46 -2.08
C SER A 53 -25.49 -48.71 -2.88
N PRO A 54 -25.30 -49.01 -4.17
CA PRO A 54 -24.33 -48.29 -5.00
C PRO A 54 -24.54 -46.76 -4.99
N ARG A 55 -25.79 -46.30 -4.85
CA ARG A 55 -26.13 -44.88 -4.75
C ARG A 55 -25.62 -44.27 -3.45
N GLU A 56 -25.79 -44.93 -2.31
CA GLU A 56 -25.28 -44.43 -1.02
C GLU A 56 -23.76 -44.33 -1.03
N LEU A 57 -23.08 -45.31 -1.61
CA LEU A 57 -21.62 -45.29 -1.75
C LEU A 57 -21.14 -44.15 -2.66
N MET A 58 -21.85 -43.89 -3.76
CA MET A 58 -21.58 -42.72 -4.62
C MET A 58 -21.76 -41.40 -3.87
N LEU A 59 -22.87 -41.23 -3.13
CA LEU A 59 -23.10 -40.02 -2.35
C LEU A 59 -22.03 -39.82 -1.27
N LYS A 60 -21.61 -40.88 -0.57
CA LYS A 60 -20.51 -40.78 0.42
C LYS A 60 -19.19 -40.33 -0.21
N ASN A 61 -18.88 -40.83 -1.40
CA ASN A 61 -17.68 -40.42 -2.12
C ASN A 61 -17.76 -38.96 -2.55
N GLU A 62 -18.93 -38.51 -3.04
CA GLU A 62 -19.18 -37.11 -3.41
C GLU A 62 -19.03 -36.18 -2.19
N VAL A 63 -19.65 -36.51 -1.05
CA VAL A 63 -19.49 -35.74 0.20
C VAL A 63 -18.02 -35.64 0.62
N LYS A 64 -17.30 -36.77 0.60
CA LYS A 64 -15.87 -36.81 0.93
C LYS A 64 -15.01 -35.97 -0.01
N GLU A 65 -15.36 -35.94 -1.30
CA GLU A 65 -14.71 -35.09 -2.30
C GLU A 65 -14.99 -33.60 -2.03
N LEU A 66 -16.24 -33.24 -1.73
CA LEU A 66 -16.60 -31.86 -1.36
C LEU A 66 -15.87 -31.40 -0.08
N GLU A 67 -15.78 -32.24 0.94
CA GLU A 67 -15.04 -31.95 2.17
C GLU A 67 -13.55 -31.67 1.88
N PHE A 68 -12.94 -32.44 0.99
CA PHE A 68 -11.56 -32.22 0.57
C PHE A 68 -11.38 -30.86 -0.13
N TYR A 69 -12.26 -30.51 -1.08
CA TYR A 69 -12.21 -29.21 -1.74
C TYR A 69 -12.42 -28.05 -0.76
N TYR A 70 -13.34 -28.21 0.19
CA TYR A 70 -13.57 -27.22 1.25
C TYR A 70 -12.29 -26.96 2.07
N GLN A 71 -11.63 -28.03 2.53
CA GLN A 71 -10.37 -27.90 3.29
C GLN A 71 -9.27 -27.26 2.46
N SER A 72 -9.17 -27.60 1.17
CA SER A 72 -8.21 -26.97 0.26
C SER A 72 -8.48 -25.47 0.12
N LEU A 73 -9.75 -25.08 -0.06
CA LEU A 73 -10.14 -23.68 -0.19
C LEU A 73 -9.88 -22.89 1.10
N GLU A 74 -10.18 -23.46 2.27
CA GLU A 74 -9.88 -22.84 3.56
C GLU A 74 -8.36 -22.62 3.74
N SER A 75 -7.55 -23.63 3.38
CA SER A 75 -6.09 -23.52 3.38
C SER A 75 -5.60 -22.41 2.45
N ASP A 76 -6.14 -22.30 1.24
CA ASP A 76 -5.70 -21.29 0.27
C ASP A 76 -6.12 -19.89 0.69
N ILE A 77 -7.31 -19.71 1.27
CA ILE A 77 -7.73 -18.46 1.90
C ILE A 77 -6.75 -18.08 3.01
N HIS A 78 -6.35 -19.03 3.86
CA HIS A 78 -5.41 -18.76 4.95
C HIS A 78 -4.03 -18.33 4.45
N LYS A 79 -3.52 -18.96 3.37
CA LYS A 79 -2.27 -18.54 2.72
C LYS A 79 -2.39 -17.13 2.16
N LEU A 80 -3.51 -16.79 1.51
CA LEU A 80 -3.76 -15.44 1.00
C LEU A 80 -3.86 -14.42 2.14
N GLU A 81 -4.47 -14.76 3.27
CA GLU A 81 -4.48 -13.91 4.46
C GLU A 81 -3.06 -13.67 5.00
N GLN A 82 -2.20 -14.70 5.03
CA GLN A 82 -0.82 -14.55 5.47
C GLN A 82 0.01 -13.67 4.51
N GLN A 83 -0.18 -13.83 3.20
CA GLN A 83 0.47 -12.98 2.21
C GLN A 83 0.00 -11.53 2.34
N LEU A 84 -1.30 -11.33 2.51
CA LEU A 84 -1.87 -10.01 2.73
C LEU A 84 -1.30 -9.37 3.99
N ALA A 85 -1.26 -10.08 5.12
CA ALA A 85 -0.66 -9.58 6.36
C ALA A 85 0.82 -9.17 6.18
N SER A 86 1.58 -9.88 5.33
CA SER A 86 2.94 -9.46 4.99
C SER A 86 2.98 -8.18 4.16
N LEU A 87 2.00 -7.93 3.29
CA LEU A 87 1.90 -6.66 2.55
C LEU A 87 1.52 -5.52 3.47
N GLU A 88 0.51 -5.73 4.32
CA GLU A 88 0.08 -4.76 5.35
C GLU A 88 1.26 -4.37 6.25
N TYR A 89 2.09 -5.35 6.66
CA TYR A 89 3.30 -5.10 7.44
C TYR A 89 4.32 -4.23 6.69
N ARG A 90 4.57 -4.50 5.41
CA ARG A 90 5.54 -3.72 4.60
C ARG A 90 5.03 -2.31 4.36
N ASP A 91 3.74 -2.15 4.11
CA ASP A 91 3.08 -0.86 3.99
C ASP A 91 3.29 -0.01 5.26
N ASP A 92 2.90 -0.54 6.42
CA ASP A 92 2.99 0.19 7.69
C ASP A 92 4.43 0.42 8.17
N LYS A 93 5.29 -0.61 8.09
CA LYS A 93 6.63 -0.59 8.72
C LYS A 93 7.75 -0.17 7.80
N ILE A 94 7.57 -0.25 6.49
CA ILE A 94 8.61 0.10 5.52
C ILE A 94 8.18 1.35 4.77
N TYR A 95 7.10 1.29 3.99
CA TYR A 95 6.77 2.38 3.08
C TYR A 95 6.33 3.63 3.82
N ARG A 96 5.34 3.53 4.70
CA ARG A 96 4.84 4.67 5.49
C ARG A 96 5.90 5.21 6.43
N ALA A 97 6.66 4.33 7.09
CA ALA A 97 7.76 4.74 7.95
C ALA A 97 8.84 5.55 7.21
N VAL A 98 9.28 5.10 6.03
CA VAL A 98 10.27 5.82 5.21
C VAL A 98 9.70 7.15 4.69
N LEU A 99 8.42 7.18 4.32
CA LEU A 99 7.77 8.39 3.83
C LEU A 99 7.41 9.38 4.96
N GLY A 100 7.45 8.94 6.21
CA GLY A 100 7.09 9.73 7.40
C GLY A 100 5.59 9.85 7.62
N ALA A 101 4.82 8.86 7.16
CA ALA A 101 3.37 8.77 7.34
C ALA A 101 3.01 7.79 8.48
N GLU A 102 1.85 8.03 9.10
CA GLU A 102 1.33 7.13 10.14
C GLU A 102 0.82 5.80 9.53
N PRO A 103 0.95 4.68 10.26
CA PRO A 103 0.40 3.39 9.85
C PRO A 103 -1.12 3.41 9.85
N ILE A 104 -1.74 2.54 9.06
CA ILE A 104 -3.20 2.45 9.00
C ILE A 104 -3.72 1.78 10.29
N ASP A 105 -4.77 2.35 10.87
CA ASP A 105 -5.44 1.77 12.04
C ASP A 105 -5.99 0.36 11.73
N LYS A 106 -5.80 -0.55 12.69
CA LYS A 106 -6.19 -1.96 12.54
C LYS A 106 -7.70 -2.11 12.28
N ASN A 107 -8.54 -1.27 12.87
CA ASN A 107 -9.99 -1.32 12.67
C ASN A 107 -10.37 -0.97 11.23
N ILE A 108 -9.62 -0.06 10.60
CA ILE A 108 -9.80 0.28 9.19
C ILE A 108 -9.42 -0.91 8.33
N ARG A 109 -8.24 -1.53 8.56
CA ARG A 109 -7.78 -2.72 7.82
C ARG A 109 -8.74 -3.90 7.94
N GLU A 110 -9.34 -4.10 9.12
CA GLU A 110 -10.28 -5.21 9.34
C GLU A 110 -11.61 -5.06 8.58
N GLY A 111 -11.95 -3.84 8.15
CA GLY A 111 -13.07 -3.58 7.23
C GLY A 111 -14.40 -4.12 7.79
N GLY A 112 -15.03 -3.34 8.67
CA GLY A 112 -16.27 -3.72 9.35
C GLY A 112 -17.34 -4.30 8.41
N ALA A 113 -17.98 -5.40 8.84
CA ALA A 113 -19.12 -5.97 8.12
C ALA A 113 -20.39 -5.21 8.53
N GLY A 114 -20.96 -4.41 7.63
CA GLY A 114 -22.26 -3.77 7.86
C GLY A 114 -23.33 -4.81 8.18
N GLY A 115 -24.14 -4.55 9.21
CA GLY A 115 -25.02 -5.52 9.88
C GLY A 115 -26.31 -5.92 9.14
N SER A 116 -26.33 -5.85 7.82
CA SER A 116 -27.38 -6.50 7.02
C SER A 116 -27.09 -8.00 6.96
N ASP A 117 -28.07 -8.86 7.22
CA ASP A 117 -27.91 -10.30 7.01
C ASP A 117 -27.74 -10.59 5.51
N ARG A 118 -26.48 -10.73 5.08
CA ARG A 118 -26.11 -10.94 3.67
C ARG A 118 -26.31 -12.39 3.21
N PHE A 119 -26.65 -13.29 4.12
CA PHE A 119 -26.74 -14.72 3.86
C PHE A 119 -28.15 -15.27 4.07
N GLU A 120 -29.16 -14.40 4.22
CA GLU A 120 -30.57 -14.80 4.33
C GLU A 120 -31.00 -15.71 3.17
N GLU A 121 -30.60 -15.40 1.93
CA GLU A 121 -30.94 -16.23 0.78
C GLU A 121 -30.38 -17.65 0.84
N ILE A 122 -29.20 -17.84 1.45
CA ILE A 122 -28.57 -19.16 1.60
C ILE A 122 -29.27 -19.93 2.71
N ARG A 123 -29.54 -19.29 3.85
CA ARG A 123 -30.31 -19.88 4.96
C ARG A 123 -31.74 -20.27 4.54
N ASN A 124 -32.41 -19.42 3.77
CA ASN A 124 -33.79 -19.65 3.33
C ASN A 124 -33.92 -20.83 2.34
N LYS A 125 -32.83 -21.20 1.64
CA LYS A 125 -32.82 -22.34 0.72
C LYS A 125 -32.73 -23.71 1.41
N LYS A 126 -32.52 -23.78 2.73
CA LYS A 126 -32.44 -25.03 3.53
C LYS A 126 -31.57 -26.10 2.86
N ILE A 127 -30.36 -25.71 2.46
CA ILE A 127 -29.38 -26.63 1.87
C ILE A 127 -28.76 -27.43 3.01
N ASP A 128 -28.57 -28.75 2.84
CA ASP A 128 -28.05 -29.67 3.88
C ASP A 128 -26.65 -29.29 4.42
N HIS A 129 -25.94 -28.36 3.78
CA HIS A 129 -24.61 -27.87 4.15
C HIS A 129 -24.50 -26.33 4.10
N ASP A 130 -25.57 -25.61 4.43
CA ASP A 130 -25.60 -24.14 4.45
C ASP A 130 -24.52 -23.53 5.36
N GLU A 131 -24.21 -24.12 6.52
CA GLU A 131 -23.19 -23.64 7.45
C GLU A 131 -21.78 -23.54 6.83
N LEU A 132 -21.35 -24.55 6.06
CA LEU A 132 -20.02 -24.57 5.43
C LEU A 132 -19.91 -23.49 4.35
N ILE A 133 -20.96 -23.35 3.53
CA ILE A 133 -21.02 -22.35 2.46
C ILE A 133 -21.00 -20.94 3.07
N ILE A 134 -21.78 -20.70 4.12
CA ILE A 134 -21.81 -19.41 4.82
C ILE A 134 -20.43 -19.07 5.38
N LYS A 135 -19.75 -20.03 6.02
CA LYS A 135 -18.41 -19.80 6.57
C LYS A 135 -17.39 -19.43 5.49
N VAL A 136 -17.40 -20.11 4.35
CA VAL A 136 -16.50 -19.78 3.22
C VAL A 136 -16.82 -18.42 2.64
N GLU A 137 -18.09 -18.12 2.42
CA GLU A 137 -18.52 -16.81 1.92
C GLU A 137 -18.13 -15.68 2.88
N GLU A 138 -18.24 -15.89 4.20
CA GLU A 138 -17.77 -14.94 5.21
C GLU A 138 -16.26 -14.69 5.12
N LEU A 139 -15.47 -15.76 5.03
CA LEU A 139 -14.01 -15.67 4.88
C LEU A 139 -13.61 -14.95 3.59
N VAL A 140 -14.21 -15.33 2.46
CA VAL A 140 -13.96 -14.69 1.16
C VAL A 140 -14.38 -13.23 1.19
N SER A 141 -15.54 -12.92 1.77
CA SER A 141 -16.04 -11.56 1.89
C SER A 141 -15.12 -10.69 2.76
N LYS A 142 -14.60 -11.24 3.86
CA LYS A 142 -13.62 -10.57 4.72
C LYS A 142 -12.30 -10.34 3.98
N LEU A 143 -11.77 -11.36 3.31
CA LEU A 143 -10.54 -11.24 2.53
C LEU A 143 -10.68 -10.20 1.42
N LYS A 144 -11.79 -10.20 0.66
CA LYS A 144 -12.09 -9.19 -0.36
C LYS A 144 -12.04 -7.76 0.17
N ARG A 145 -12.61 -7.51 1.37
CA ARG A 145 -12.56 -6.19 2.00
C ARG A 145 -11.14 -5.78 2.37
N LYS A 146 -10.38 -6.66 3.02
CA LYS A 146 -8.98 -6.39 3.37
C LYS A 146 -8.12 -6.11 2.15
N VAL A 147 -8.25 -6.92 1.09
CA VAL A 147 -7.53 -6.72 -0.18
C VAL A 147 -7.90 -5.37 -0.81
N TYR A 148 -9.17 -4.98 -0.77
CA TYR A 148 -9.59 -3.67 -1.27
C TYR A 148 -8.95 -2.51 -0.49
N ILE A 149 -8.93 -2.60 0.85
CA ILE A 149 -8.31 -1.58 1.71
C ILE A 149 -6.80 -1.51 1.46
N GLU A 150 -6.12 -2.65 1.39
CA GLU A 150 -4.68 -2.70 1.09
C GLU A 150 -4.38 -2.14 -0.31
N SER A 151 -5.19 -2.47 -1.32
CA SER A 151 -5.03 -1.89 -2.67
C SER A 151 -5.18 -0.36 -2.65
N LYS A 152 -6.13 0.17 -1.87
CA LYS A 152 -6.28 1.63 -1.70
C LYS A 152 -5.10 2.24 -0.97
N SER A 153 -4.59 1.57 0.07
CA SER A 153 -3.38 2.02 0.77
C SER A 153 -2.17 2.09 -0.14
N GLN A 154 -2.01 1.13 -1.07
CA GLN A 154 -0.91 1.14 -2.03
C GLN A 154 -1.00 2.33 -2.99
N ASP A 155 -2.20 2.68 -3.47
CA ASP A 155 -2.40 3.92 -4.24
C ASP A 155 -1.94 5.15 -3.44
N ASP A 156 -2.29 5.21 -2.15
CA ASP A 156 -1.90 6.32 -1.26
C ASP A 156 -0.38 6.37 -1.04
N VAL A 157 0.28 5.22 -0.85
CA VAL A 157 1.74 5.14 -0.69
C VAL A 157 2.46 5.65 -1.93
N VAL A 158 1.97 5.31 -3.13
CA VAL A 158 2.54 5.82 -4.39
C VAL A 158 2.41 7.34 -4.44
N ALA A 159 1.23 7.88 -4.13
CA ALA A 159 1.03 9.33 -4.08
C ALA A 159 1.92 10.03 -3.04
N LEU A 160 2.11 9.41 -1.87
CA LEU A 160 3.02 9.90 -0.84
C LEU A 160 4.48 9.90 -1.33
N ALA A 161 4.91 8.85 -2.04
CA ALA A 161 6.26 8.76 -2.60
C ALA A 161 6.51 9.85 -3.65
N GLU A 162 5.59 10.05 -4.59
CA GLU A 162 5.69 11.12 -5.60
C GLU A 162 5.74 12.51 -4.97
N ASN A 163 4.90 12.76 -3.95
CA ASN A 163 4.91 14.03 -3.23
C ASN A 163 6.22 14.24 -2.46
N LYS A 164 6.77 13.17 -1.88
CA LYS A 164 8.06 13.21 -1.18
C LYS A 164 9.21 13.52 -2.13
N GLU A 165 9.22 12.92 -3.31
CA GLU A 165 10.20 13.20 -4.36
C GLU A 165 10.15 14.69 -4.77
N LYS A 166 8.95 15.21 -5.05
CA LYS A 166 8.76 16.64 -5.38
C LYS A 166 9.21 17.55 -4.24
N LEU A 167 8.93 17.19 -3.00
CA LEU A 167 9.41 17.92 -1.82
C LEU A 167 10.95 17.95 -1.79
N PHE A 168 11.62 16.82 -1.97
CA PHE A 168 13.08 16.77 -1.98
C PHE A 168 13.71 17.56 -3.12
N ALA A 169 13.06 17.63 -4.28
CA ALA A 169 13.50 18.47 -5.40
C ALA A 169 13.32 19.97 -5.10
N ALA A 170 12.27 20.34 -4.37
CA ALA A 170 11.95 21.72 -3.98
C ALA A 170 12.83 22.28 -2.85
N ILE A 171 13.44 21.43 -2.01
CA ILE A 171 14.32 21.88 -0.93
C ILE A 171 15.63 22.42 -1.54
N PRO A 172 16.04 23.67 -1.25
CA PRO A 172 17.37 24.15 -1.61
C PRO A 172 18.44 23.26 -0.99
N ALA A 173 19.40 22.77 -1.78
CA ALA A 173 20.34 21.74 -1.30
C ALA A 173 21.81 21.97 -1.70
N ILE A 174 22.10 22.97 -2.54
CA ILE A 174 23.43 23.26 -3.07
C ILE A 174 23.76 24.74 -2.92
N GLN A 175 25.04 25.10 -2.98
CA GLN A 175 25.44 26.49 -3.12
C GLN A 175 25.06 27.05 -4.51
N PRO A 176 24.67 28.34 -4.58
CA PRO A 176 24.24 28.98 -5.84
C PRO A 176 25.41 29.34 -6.77
N VAL A 177 26.65 29.30 -6.28
CA VAL A 177 27.88 29.60 -7.03
C VAL A 177 28.87 28.46 -6.78
N ALA A 178 29.66 28.10 -7.78
CA ALA A 178 30.71 27.11 -7.63
C ALA A 178 31.78 27.60 -6.63
N ASN A 179 31.80 27.02 -5.44
CA ASN A 179 32.68 27.41 -4.33
C ASN A 179 33.50 26.23 -3.81
N LYS A 180 34.25 25.57 -4.70
CA LYS A 180 34.98 24.33 -4.37
C LYS A 180 36.05 24.50 -3.29
N GLU A 181 36.60 25.70 -3.16
CA GLU A 181 37.64 26.03 -2.17
C GLU A 181 37.05 26.64 -0.89
N LEU A 182 35.73 26.79 -0.81
CA LEU A 182 34.99 27.41 0.32
C LEU A 182 35.36 28.87 0.63
N ILE A 183 36.16 29.52 -0.21
CA ILE A 183 36.64 30.90 -0.01
C ILE A 183 35.63 31.96 -0.44
N ALA A 184 34.60 31.59 -1.23
CA ALA A 184 33.67 32.58 -1.77
C ALA A 184 32.67 33.08 -0.71
N LEU A 185 32.39 32.33 0.35
CA LEU A 185 31.44 32.76 1.38
C LEU A 185 32.04 33.91 2.19
N ALA A 186 31.63 35.14 1.88
CA ALA A 186 32.21 36.34 2.43
C ALA A 186 31.45 36.86 3.64
N SER A 187 30.14 36.63 3.74
CA SER A 187 29.35 37.02 4.92
C SER A 187 28.20 36.08 5.15
N GLY A 188 27.97 35.72 6.42
CA GLY A 188 26.83 34.92 6.83
C GLY A 188 25.56 35.71 7.11
N TYR A 189 24.51 34.96 7.45
CA TYR A 189 23.21 35.45 7.94
C TYR A 189 23.32 35.90 9.40
N GLY A 190 22.63 36.98 9.76
CA GLY A 190 22.58 37.45 11.15
C GLY A 190 22.76 38.97 11.30
N MET A 191 22.83 39.44 12.55
CA MET A 191 23.03 40.86 12.83
C MET A 191 24.47 41.25 12.49
N ARG A 192 24.65 42.25 11.63
CA ARG A 192 25.98 42.81 11.30
C ARG A 192 25.92 44.31 11.08
N ILE A 193 27.07 44.97 11.06
CA ILE A 193 27.16 46.38 10.68
C ILE A 193 26.95 46.49 9.16
N HIS A 194 25.91 47.22 8.75
CA HIS A 194 25.61 47.43 7.33
C HIS A 194 26.74 48.22 6.64
N PRO A 195 27.23 47.78 5.47
CA PRO A 195 28.44 48.35 4.83
C PRO A 195 28.30 49.83 4.49
N VAL A 196 27.13 50.24 3.98
CA VAL A 196 26.86 51.61 3.56
C VAL A 196 26.37 52.49 4.72
N TYR A 197 25.30 52.09 5.39
CA TYR A 197 24.69 52.90 6.47
C TYR A 197 25.47 52.88 7.79
N LYS A 198 26.42 51.95 7.98
CA LYS A 198 27.23 51.80 9.21
C LYS A 198 26.40 51.63 10.50
N VAL A 199 25.22 51.03 10.39
CA VAL A 199 24.33 50.69 11.53
C VAL A 199 24.18 49.17 11.67
N LEU A 200 23.87 48.70 12.88
CA LEU A 200 23.56 47.29 13.11
C LEU A 200 22.23 46.94 12.40
N LYS A 201 22.26 45.99 11.46
CA LYS A 201 21.11 45.55 10.69
C LYS A 201 21.17 44.05 10.46
N LEU A 202 19.99 43.41 10.43
CA LEU A 202 19.87 42.01 10.07
C LEU A 202 20.25 41.80 8.60
N HIS A 203 21.21 40.92 8.36
CA HIS A 203 21.51 40.38 7.05
C HIS A 203 20.66 39.13 6.82
N THR A 204 19.75 39.22 5.87
CA THR A 204 18.71 38.22 5.57
C THR A 204 19.20 37.10 4.65
N GLY A 205 20.50 37.03 4.36
CA GLY A 205 21.05 36.03 3.47
C GLY A 205 22.51 35.76 3.74
N VAL A 206 23.17 35.20 2.75
CA VAL A 206 24.63 35.03 2.69
C VAL A 206 25.17 35.74 1.46
N ASP A 207 26.39 36.28 1.58
CA ASP A 207 27.08 36.95 0.49
C ASP A 207 28.21 36.05 -0.02
N PHE A 208 28.20 35.73 -1.31
CA PHE A 208 29.28 35.04 -2.01
C PHE A 208 30.11 36.03 -2.83
N ALA A 209 31.35 36.30 -2.42
CA ALA A 209 32.30 37.07 -3.21
C ALA A 209 32.69 36.31 -4.48
N ALA A 210 32.46 36.93 -5.63
CA ALA A 210 32.78 36.35 -6.93
C ALA A 210 32.92 37.45 -7.99
N THR A 211 33.72 37.21 -9.01
CA THR A 211 33.92 38.19 -10.09
C THR A 211 32.64 38.36 -10.91
N ILE A 212 32.44 39.55 -11.47
CA ILE A 212 31.32 39.84 -12.38
C ILE A 212 31.33 38.83 -13.54
N GLY A 213 30.18 38.26 -13.86
CA GLY A 213 30.04 37.24 -14.89
C GLY A 213 30.15 35.81 -14.39
N THR A 214 30.45 35.58 -13.10
CA THR A 214 30.45 34.22 -12.52
C THR A 214 29.06 33.59 -12.66
N PRO A 215 28.92 32.35 -13.17
CA PRO A 215 27.64 31.66 -13.28
C PRO A 215 26.91 31.48 -11.93
N ILE A 216 25.60 31.68 -11.93
CA ILE A 216 24.70 31.45 -10.79
C ILE A 216 23.75 30.33 -11.14
N TYR A 217 23.56 29.38 -10.22
CA TYR A 217 22.73 28.20 -10.41
C TYR A 217 21.52 28.17 -9.48
N ALA A 218 20.41 27.59 -9.96
CA ALA A 218 19.24 27.33 -9.14
C ALA A 218 19.57 26.28 -8.07
N THR A 219 19.24 26.58 -6.82
CA THR A 219 19.58 25.71 -5.67
C THR A 219 18.56 24.58 -5.42
N ALA A 220 17.41 24.64 -6.10
CA ALA A 220 16.34 23.65 -6.10
C ALA A 220 15.52 23.74 -7.39
N ASP A 221 14.72 22.72 -7.66
CA ASP A 221 13.73 22.73 -8.75
C ASP A 221 12.65 23.76 -8.44
N GLY A 222 12.18 24.49 -9.45
CA GLY A 222 11.17 25.52 -9.23
C GLY A 222 10.78 26.29 -10.49
N THR A 223 10.05 27.37 -10.27
CA THR A 223 9.60 28.28 -11.32
C THR A 223 10.10 29.69 -11.00
N ILE A 224 10.61 30.40 -12.01
CA ILE A 224 11.01 31.80 -11.86
C ILE A 224 9.76 32.65 -11.58
N ASP A 225 9.56 33.03 -10.32
CA ASP A 225 8.41 33.82 -9.87
C ASP A 225 8.57 35.27 -10.30
N LYS A 226 9.75 35.84 -10.06
CA LYS A 226 10.05 37.24 -10.36
C LYS A 226 11.44 37.44 -10.94
N LEU A 227 11.50 38.36 -11.90
CA LEU A 227 12.71 39.01 -12.39
C LEU A 227 12.54 40.51 -12.17
N GLU A 228 13.37 41.11 -11.32
CA GLU A 228 13.27 42.54 -11.01
C GLU A 228 14.58 43.25 -11.36
N VAL A 229 14.46 44.48 -11.87
CA VAL A 229 15.60 45.36 -12.13
C VAL A 229 15.37 46.67 -11.38
N SER A 230 16.14 46.88 -10.33
CA SER A 230 16.18 48.13 -9.58
C SER A 230 17.58 48.75 -9.62
N PHE A 231 17.66 50.07 -9.51
CA PHE A 231 18.93 50.79 -9.35
C PHE A 231 19.34 50.95 -7.88
N SER A 232 18.51 50.51 -6.94
CA SER A 232 18.77 50.58 -5.50
C SER A 232 18.47 49.25 -4.80
N GLY A 233 18.87 49.11 -3.55
CA GLY A 233 18.63 47.89 -2.77
C GLY A 233 19.30 46.66 -3.41
N TYR A 234 18.51 45.64 -3.74
CA TYR A 234 19.01 44.37 -4.28
C TYR A 234 19.48 44.43 -5.75
N GLY A 235 19.27 45.53 -6.46
CA GLY A 235 19.71 45.63 -7.85
C GLY A 235 18.88 44.77 -8.81
N LYS A 236 19.55 43.95 -9.61
CA LYS A 236 18.90 42.90 -10.42
C LYS A 236 18.70 41.64 -9.59
N VAL A 237 17.47 41.14 -9.59
CA VAL A 237 17.04 40.05 -8.71
C VAL A 237 16.28 38.96 -9.47
N ILE A 238 16.55 37.71 -9.11
CA ILE A 238 15.70 36.56 -9.40
C ILE A 238 15.08 36.06 -8.08
N GLU A 239 13.76 35.83 -8.08
CA GLU A 239 13.09 34.99 -7.08
C GLU A 239 12.58 33.71 -7.73
N ILE A 240 12.87 32.56 -7.13
CA ILE A 240 12.42 31.25 -7.59
C ILE A 240 11.47 30.65 -6.56
N ASP A 241 10.25 30.33 -6.97
CA ASP A 241 9.31 29.56 -6.15
C ASP A 241 9.52 28.07 -6.42
N HIS A 242 9.91 27.34 -5.37
CA HIS A 242 10.18 25.91 -5.44
C HIS A 242 8.95 25.07 -5.06
N GLY A 243 7.87 25.69 -4.57
CA GLY A 243 6.74 24.99 -3.97
C GLY A 243 7.01 24.55 -2.53
N PHE A 244 6.01 23.93 -1.89
CA PHE A 244 6.07 23.46 -0.50
C PHE A 244 6.50 24.54 0.52
N GLY A 245 6.32 25.82 0.18
CA GLY A 245 6.71 26.97 1.00
C GLY A 245 8.17 27.42 0.84
N TYR A 246 8.96 26.78 -0.03
CA TYR A 246 10.36 27.16 -0.29
C TYR A 246 10.46 28.20 -1.40
N ARG A 247 11.22 29.26 -1.15
CA ARG A 247 11.59 30.26 -2.17
C ARG A 247 13.04 30.67 -1.99
N THR A 248 13.72 31.00 -3.09
CA THR A 248 15.08 31.54 -3.03
C THR A 248 15.19 32.86 -3.76
N ARG A 249 16.08 33.73 -3.29
CA ARG A 249 16.38 35.02 -3.91
C ARG A 249 17.86 35.11 -4.26
N TYR A 250 18.15 35.65 -5.44
CA TYR A 250 19.49 35.88 -5.98
C TYR A 250 19.57 37.36 -6.37
N ALA A 251 20.43 38.14 -5.72
CA ALA A 251 20.49 39.59 -5.86
C ALA A 251 21.88 40.08 -6.33
N HIS A 252 21.98 41.38 -6.63
CA HIS A 252 23.16 42.06 -7.16
C HIS A 252 23.65 41.51 -8.51
N MET A 253 22.77 40.87 -9.28
CA MET A 253 23.15 40.15 -10.50
C MET A 253 23.58 41.10 -11.64
N HIS A 254 24.42 40.62 -12.55
CA HIS A 254 24.81 41.35 -13.76
C HIS A 254 23.77 41.16 -14.88
N GLY A 255 23.27 39.93 -15.06
CA GLY A 255 22.30 39.58 -16.08
C GLY A 255 21.60 38.25 -15.78
N PHE A 256 20.45 38.07 -16.42
CA PHE A 256 19.61 36.87 -16.30
C PHE A 256 19.87 35.93 -17.47
N ALA A 257 19.87 34.62 -17.21
CA ALA A 257 19.93 33.57 -18.24
C ALA A 257 18.58 32.87 -18.45
N VAL A 258 17.54 33.33 -17.74
CA VAL A 258 16.19 32.75 -17.70
C VAL A 258 15.13 33.84 -17.85
N SER A 259 13.89 33.41 -18.11
CA SER A 259 12.71 34.29 -18.21
C SER A 259 11.72 34.03 -17.08
N GLN A 260 10.90 35.03 -16.75
CA GLN A 260 9.82 34.87 -15.76
C GLN A 260 8.84 33.77 -16.20
N GLY A 261 8.41 32.92 -15.26
CA GLY A 261 7.56 31.75 -15.51
C GLY A 261 8.29 30.51 -16.03
N GLN A 262 9.60 30.59 -16.31
CA GLN A 262 10.39 29.44 -16.73
C GLN A 262 10.56 28.43 -15.58
N HIS A 263 10.40 27.14 -15.89
CA HIS A 263 10.78 26.07 -14.97
C HIS A 263 12.29 25.83 -15.03
N VAL A 264 12.90 25.66 -13.87
CA VAL A 264 14.33 25.38 -13.71
C VAL A 264 14.50 24.18 -12.79
N LYS A 265 15.55 23.40 -13.05
CA LYS A 265 15.99 22.31 -12.17
C LYS A 265 17.14 22.77 -11.30
N ARG A 266 17.35 22.08 -10.18
CA ARG A 266 18.54 22.26 -9.35
C ARG A 266 19.81 22.12 -10.20
N GLY A 267 20.67 23.12 -10.13
CA GLY A 267 21.91 23.20 -10.90
C GLY A 267 21.77 23.88 -12.27
N ASP A 268 20.57 24.30 -12.69
CA ASP A 268 20.41 25.05 -13.94
C ASP A 268 20.99 26.46 -13.80
N LEU A 269 21.63 26.95 -14.88
CA LEU A 269 22.14 28.31 -14.96
C LEU A 269 20.99 29.32 -15.00
N ILE A 270 20.92 30.21 -14.02
CA ILE A 270 19.87 31.24 -13.92
C ILE A 270 20.36 32.65 -14.22
N GLY A 271 21.67 32.89 -14.15
CA GLY A 271 22.24 34.18 -14.49
C GLY A 271 23.70 34.30 -14.05
N TYR A 272 24.13 35.54 -13.84
CA TYR A 272 25.53 35.84 -13.59
C TYR A 272 25.70 36.85 -12.45
N VAL A 273 26.72 36.63 -11.63
CA VAL A 273 27.14 37.53 -10.55
C VAL A 273 27.44 38.91 -11.10
N GLY A 274 27.07 39.94 -10.35
CA GLY A 274 27.30 41.32 -10.72
C GLY A 274 27.66 42.19 -9.53
N ASP A 275 27.33 43.48 -9.68
CA ASP A 275 27.56 44.52 -8.69
C ASP A 275 26.44 45.59 -8.79
N THR A 276 25.21 45.14 -9.06
CA THR A 276 24.06 46.04 -9.27
C THR A 276 23.36 46.38 -7.96
N GLY A 277 22.68 47.54 -7.92
CA GLY A 277 21.98 47.99 -6.72
C GLY A 277 22.94 48.56 -5.68
N LEU A 278 22.64 48.33 -4.40
CA LEU A 278 23.45 48.80 -3.27
C LEU A 278 24.51 47.75 -2.89
N SER A 279 25.56 47.66 -3.70
CA SER A 279 26.69 46.75 -3.50
C SER A 279 28.00 47.54 -3.37
N THR A 280 28.93 47.05 -2.55
CA THR A 280 30.25 47.65 -2.32
C THR A 280 31.36 46.99 -3.13
N ALA A 281 31.17 45.74 -3.55
CA ALA A 281 32.08 44.96 -4.37
C ALA A 281 31.32 43.81 -5.06
N PRO A 282 31.81 43.26 -6.18
CA PRO A 282 31.15 42.16 -6.88
C PRO A 282 30.88 40.94 -5.98
N HIS A 283 29.60 40.60 -5.83
CA HIS A 283 29.16 39.45 -5.04
C HIS A 283 27.74 39.02 -5.42
N LEU A 284 27.37 37.82 -4.98
CA LEU A 284 25.99 37.35 -4.98
C LEU A 284 25.43 37.41 -3.56
N HIS A 285 24.34 38.13 -3.38
CA HIS A 285 23.52 38.01 -2.18
C HIS A 285 22.44 36.94 -2.39
N TYR A 286 22.42 35.92 -1.53
CA TYR A 286 21.54 34.77 -1.63
C TYR A 286 20.69 34.59 -0.37
N GLU A 287 19.38 34.46 -0.52
CA GLU A 287 18.44 34.24 0.57
C GLU A 287 17.61 32.98 0.35
N VAL A 288 17.22 32.34 1.46
CA VAL A 288 16.29 31.21 1.50
C VAL A 288 15.09 31.62 2.35
N PHE A 289 13.89 31.33 1.83
CA PHE A 289 12.62 31.55 2.50
C PHE A 289 11.93 30.21 2.72
N VAL A 290 11.37 30.03 3.92
CA VAL A 290 10.51 28.89 4.28
C VAL A 290 9.22 29.44 4.85
N ASN A 291 8.09 29.14 4.19
CA ASN A 291 6.76 29.62 4.56
C ASN A 291 6.70 31.15 4.75
N GLY A 292 7.41 31.89 3.88
CA GLY A 292 7.47 33.35 3.91
C GLY A 292 8.45 33.95 4.93
N LEU A 293 9.09 33.13 5.77
CA LEU A 293 10.12 33.57 6.71
C LEU A 293 11.51 33.37 6.11
N VAL A 294 12.37 34.38 6.24
CA VAL A 294 13.78 34.29 5.86
C VAL A 294 14.53 33.43 6.89
N VAL A 295 15.26 32.43 6.41
CA VAL A 295 16.07 31.53 7.23
C VAL A 295 17.54 31.59 6.84
N ASN A 296 18.44 31.10 7.70
CA ASN A 296 19.86 31.05 7.40
C ASN A 296 20.14 30.06 6.24
N PRO A 297 20.63 30.54 5.08
CA PRO A 297 20.87 29.71 3.90
C PRO A 297 21.88 28.58 4.09
N VAL A 298 22.83 28.71 5.03
CA VAL A 298 23.93 27.72 5.16
C VAL A 298 23.46 26.33 5.56
N HIS A 299 22.29 26.22 6.19
CA HIS A 299 21.68 24.94 6.55
C HIS A 299 21.12 24.17 5.35
N TYR A 300 21.23 24.74 4.14
CA TYR A 300 20.70 24.18 2.90
C TYR A 300 21.81 23.81 1.89
N PHE A 301 23.09 23.79 2.29
CA PHE A 301 24.23 23.45 1.43
C PHE A 301 24.75 22.02 1.66
N PHE A 302 23.85 21.06 1.90
CA PHE A 302 24.22 19.72 2.36
C PHE A 302 24.44 18.69 1.23
N ASN A 303 24.06 18.99 -0.02
CA ASN A 303 24.16 18.03 -1.13
C ASN A 303 25.47 18.15 -1.93
N ASP A 304 26.15 19.30 -1.85
CA ASP A 304 27.40 19.58 -2.54
C ASP A 304 28.65 19.51 -1.64
N LEU A 305 28.48 19.30 -0.33
CA LEU A 305 29.55 19.32 0.67
C LEU A 305 29.67 18.00 1.42
N ASN A 306 30.90 17.60 1.71
CA ASN A 306 31.15 16.56 2.70
C ASN A 306 30.96 17.11 4.14
N PRO A 307 30.84 16.24 5.17
CA PRO A 307 30.58 16.71 6.54
C PRO A 307 31.58 17.73 7.08
N ALA A 308 32.87 17.58 6.78
CA ALA A 308 33.90 18.51 7.25
C ALA A 308 33.82 19.87 6.53
N GLU A 309 33.51 19.86 5.23
CA GLU A 309 33.28 21.08 4.44
C GLU A 309 32.03 21.82 4.91
N TYR A 310 30.96 21.10 5.24
CA TYR A 310 29.73 21.67 5.77
C TYR A 310 29.94 22.36 7.13
N GLU A 311 30.67 21.71 8.05
CA GLU A 311 31.08 22.33 9.32
C GLU A 311 31.91 23.60 9.08
N LYS A 312 32.83 23.56 8.11
CA LYS A 312 33.65 24.72 7.76
C LYS A 312 32.81 25.88 7.23
N ILE A 313 31.80 25.62 6.39
CA ILE A 313 30.87 26.65 5.93
C ILE A 313 30.11 27.28 7.10
N ILE A 314 29.62 26.47 8.03
CA ILE A 314 28.91 26.99 9.21
C ILE A 314 29.83 27.89 10.03
N GLU A 315 31.08 27.46 10.25
CA GLU A 315 32.08 28.27 10.95
C GLU A 315 32.30 29.61 10.22
N LEU A 316 32.57 29.59 8.92
CA LEU A 316 32.80 30.79 8.12
C LEU A 316 31.60 31.74 8.13
N ALA A 317 30.38 31.21 8.08
CA ALA A 317 29.15 31.99 8.14
C ALA A 317 28.92 32.63 9.51
N SER A 318 29.42 32.01 10.59
CA SER A 318 29.27 32.51 11.96
C SER A 318 30.22 33.66 12.30
N ILE A 319 31.27 33.86 11.49
CA ILE A 319 32.24 34.94 11.71
C ILE A 319 31.55 36.28 11.46
N GLU A 320 31.37 37.07 12.52
CA GLU A 320 30.90 38.44 12.40
C GLU A 320 31.94 39.27 11.66
N ASN A 321 31.59 39.76 10.49
CA ASN A 321 32.44 40.62 9.70
C ASN A 321 31.73 41.91 9.27
N GLN A 322 32.52 42.94 9.02
CA GLN A 322 32.05 44.08 8.24
C GLN A 322 31.95 43.58 6.79
N SER A 323 30.72 43.55 6.28
CA SER A 323 30.38 43.26 4.88
C SER A 323 31.41 43.81 3.88
N LEU A 324 31.72 43.01 2.84
CA LEU A 324 32.58 43.23 1.67
C LEU A 324 32.90 44.70 1.27
N GLY A 325 33.63 45.43 2.11
CA GLY A 325 33.97 46.82 1.89
C GLY A 325 35.30 47.16 2.54
N MET A 326 36.33 47.21 1.69
CA MET A 326 37.75 47.57 1.92
C MET A 326 38.39 47.16 3.25
#